data_AF-A0A7V7UU93-F1
#
_entry.id   AF-A0A7V7UU93-F1
#
_cell.length_a   1.000
_cell.length_b   1.000
_cell.length_c   1.000
_cell.angle_alpha   90.00
_cell.angle_beta   90.00
_cell.angle_gamma   90.00
#
_symmetry.space_group_name_H-M   'P 1'
#
loop_
_entity.id
_entity.type
_entity.pdbx_description
1 polymer ?
#
loop_
_entity_poly.entity_id
_entity_poly.type
_entity_poly.pdbx_seq_one_letter_code
_entity_poly.pdbx_strand_id
1 'polypeptide(L)'
;MYKRLITLGFILLFISSCSPQEIATHEETAPQVVFKIENEACLPASDVETVETRLQNAYKKITTSIKTDYNHPTEIHVFLKEGNLVSSGFKNTIKLYGNTDTYPIVHELSHILLGYGKNFDSSSGFLTQEGIAEYFEQKYGTNNVTPHHSHMRFLKQYNKVYPLTLLASTENSFDLFRPNMSSEDAYSIQHIAYVQAGSFISFLIETYGMEKFESIYNEQNLTDTIETIYGKSLLKLEDEWLMFLENQMTLPEQAQHYLQQMYGSFLENNDLIFFQNN
;
A
#
# COMPACT_ATOMS: atom_id res chain seq x y z
N MET A 1 -77.85 -11.53 53.26
CA MET A 1 -76.89 -12.65 53.32
C MET A 1 -77.05 -13.51 52.07
N TYR A 2 -76.19 -13.34 51.07
CA TYR A 2 -76.00 -14.32 50.00
C TYR A 2 -74.58 -14.18 49.44
N LYS A 3 -73.81 -15.26 49.57
CA LYS A 3 -72.50 -15.48 48.94
C LYS A 3 -72.69 -15.64 47.45
N ARG A 4 -71.79 -15.11 46.61
CA ARG A 4 -71.51 -15.69 45.29
C ARG A 4 -70.02 -15.69 44.98
N LEU A 5 -69.61 -16.86 44.50
CA LEU A 5 -68.30 -17.31 44.08
C LEU A 5 -67.68 -16.39 43.03
N ILE A 6 -66.37 -16.14 43.16
CA ILE A 6 -65.52 -15.62 42.08
C ILE A 6 -64.83 -16.83 41.44
N THR A 7 -65.14 -17.06 40.18
CA THR A 7 -64.56 -18.11 39.33
C THR A 7 -63.16 -17.70 38.89
N LEU A 8 -62.18 -18.58 39.11
CA LEU A 8 -60.81 -18.48 38.57
C LEU A 8 -60.86 -18.58 37.03
N GLY A 9 -60.40 -17.54 36.34
CA GLY A 9 -60.09 -17.58 34.91
C GLY A 9 -58.66 -18.05 34.69
N PHE A 10 -58.50 -19.22 34.08
CA PHE A 10 -57.23 -19.72 33.56
C PHE A 10 -56.82 -18.87 32.33
N ILE A 11 -55.69 -18.17 32.42
CA ILE A 11 -55.04 -17.55 31.26
C ILE A 11 -54.03 -18.58 30.72
N LEU A 12 -54.31 -19.11 29.53
CA LEU A 12 -53.37 -19.89 28.73
C LEU A 12 -52.35 -18.94 28.09
N LEU A 13 -51.10 -19.02 28.55
CA LEU A 13 -49.94 -18.41 27.89
C LEU A 13 -49.51 -19.30 26.72
N PHE A 14 -49.75 -18.84 25.49
CA PHE A 14 -49.11 -19.41 24.30
C PHE A 14 -47.66 -18.91 24.24
N ILE A 15 -46.73 -19.79 24.57
CA ILE A 15 -45.31 -19.63 24.28
C ILE A 15 -45.13 -19.87 22.78
N SER A 16 -45.01 -18.79 22.01
CA SER A 16 -44.56 -18.86 20.62
C SER A 16 -43.04 -19.01 20.62
N SER A 17 -42.56 -20.21 20.28
CA SER A 17 -41.14 -20.46 20.04
C SER A 17 -40.75 -19.82 18.70
N CYS A 18 -40.32 -18.56 18.73
CA CYS A 18 -39.47 -18.04 17.66
C CYS A 18 -38.09 -18.66 17.82
N SER A 19 -37.82 -19.70 17.04
CA SER A 19 -36.45 -20.14 16.80
C SER A 19 -35.73 -19.00 16.07
N PRO A 20 -34.58 -18.51 16.56
CA PRO A 20 -33.80 -17.51 15.84
C PRO A 20 -33.41 -18.09 14.49
N GLN A 21 -33.83 -17.43 13.42
CA GLN A 21 -33.39 -17.72 12.07
C GLN A 21 -31.88 -17.44 12.05
N GLU A 22 -31.06 -18.49 11.83
CA GLU A 22 -29.64 -18.34 11.57
C GLU A 22 -29.49 -17.34 10.42
N ILE A 23 -28.99 -16.15 10.76
CA ILE A 23 -28.54 -15.19 9.76
C ILE A 23 -27.29 -15.83 9.16
N ALA A 24 -27.47 -16.51 8.04
CA ALA A 24 -26.38 -16.88 7.18
C ALA A 24 -25.66 -15.59 6.80
N THR A 25 -24.53 -15.32 7.46
CA THR A 25 -23.56 -14.36 6.99
C THR A 25 -23.10 -14.89 5.64
N HIS A 26 -23.65 -14.34 4.56
CA HIS A 26 -23.02 -14.44 3.25
C HIS A 26 -21.68 -13.72 3.39
N GLU A 27 -20.63 -14.46 3.75
CA GLU A 27 -19.28 -14.11 3.34
C GLU A 27 -19.33 -14.07 1.82
N GLU A 28 -19.46 -12.86 1.28
CA GLU A 28 -19.26 -12.60 -0.13
C GLU A 28 -17.78 -12.94 -0.39
N THR A 29 -17.52 -14.19 -0.75
CA THR A 29 -16.18 -14.66 -1.08
C THR A 29 -15.71 -13.83 -2.26
N ALA A 30 -14.71 -12.97 -2.04
CA ALA A 30 -14.11 -12.15 -3.08
C ALA A 30 -13.86 -13.02 -4.34
N PRO A 31 -14.21 -12.52 -5.54
CA PRO A 31 -14.11 -13.30 -6.77
C PRO A 31 -12.70 -13.88 -6.91
N GLN A 32 -12.58 -15.20 -7.02
CA GLN A 32 -11.27 -15.85 -7.00
C GLN A 32 -10.47 -15.48 -8.26
N VAL A 33 -9.29 -14.91 -8.08
CA VAL A 33 -8.34 -14.63 -9.17
C VAL A 33 -7.58 -15.91 -9.54
N VAL A 34 -7.38 -16.12 -10.84
CA VAL A 34 -6.54 -17.19 -11.40
C VAL A 34 -5.19 -16.60 -11.82
N PHE A 35 -4.10 -17.17 -11.33
CA PHE A 35 -2.74 -16.81 -11.73
C PHE A 35 -2.22 -17.77 -12.81
N LYS A 36 -1.90 -17.24 -14.00
CA LYS A 36 -1.23 -17.99 -15.08
C LYS A 36 0.26 -17.71 -15.04
N ILE A 37 1.04 -18.64 -14.49
CA ILE A 37 2.48 -18.46 -14.32
C ILE A 37 3.25 -19.04 -15.51
N GLU A 38 4.03 -18.19 -16.16
CA GLU A 38 4.93 -18.51 -17.26
C GLU A 38 6.37 -18.45 -16.74
N ASN A 39 6.98 -19.62 -16.55
CA ASN A 39 8.34 -19.76 -16.00
C ASN A 39 9.40 -19.65 -17.11
N GLU A 40 9.65 -18.43 -17.60
CA GLU A 40 10.71 -18.17 -18.56
C GLU A 40 12.11 -18.19 -17.93
N ALA A 41 12.18 -18.04 -16.61
CA ALA A 41 13.41 -18.08 -15.81
C ALA A 41 13.94 -19.50 -15.53
N CYS A 42 13.29 -20.53 -16.08
CA CYS A 42 13.64 -21.94 -15.88
C CYS A 42 13.78 -22.34 -14.39
N LEU A 43 13.01 -21.72 -13.51
CA LEU A 43 13.05 -22.00 -12.07
C LEU A 43 12.62 -23.44 -11.75
N PRO A 44 13.15 -24.04 -10.67
CA PRO A 44 12.63 -25.29 -10.12
C PRO A 44 11.12 -25.24 -9.85
N ALA A 45 10.44 -26.39 -9.94
CA ALA A 45 9.00 -26.46 -9.69
C ALA A 45 8.61 -25.97 -8.28
N SER A 46 9.45 -26.24 -7.28
CA SER A 46 9.27 -25.76 -5.89
C SER A 46 9.24 -24.22 -5.79
N ASP A 47 10.03 -23.57 -6.63
CA ASP A 47 10.18 -22.11 -6.63
C ASP A 47 8.97 -21.47 -7.30
N VAL A 48 8.46 -22.10 -8.37
CA VAL A 48 7.19 -21.71 -9.00
C VAL A 48 6.02 -21.86 -8.02
N GLU A 49 5.94 -22.97 -7.28
CA GLU A 49 4.91 -23.21 -6.25
C GLU A 49 5.01 -22.18 -5.11
N THR A 50 6.23 -21.81 -4.72
CA THR A 50 6.47 -20.75 -3.73
C THR A 50 5.92 -19.41 -4.22
N VAL A 51 6.18 -19.05 -5.49
CA VAL A 51 5.65 -17.82 -6.10
C VAL A 51 4.12 -17.85 -6.15
N GLU A 52 3.52 -18.96 -6.57
CA GLU A 52 2.05 -19.12 -6.60
C GLU A 52 1.44 -18.93 -5.21
N THR A 53 2.01 -19.58 -4.20
CA THR A 53 1.56 -19.46 -2.81
C THR A 53 1.66 -18.02 -2.31
N ARG A 54 2.75 -17.32 -2.63
CA ARG A 54 2.94 -15.90 -2.28
C ARG A 54 1.91 -15.01 -2.97
N LEU A 55 1.61 -15.24 -4.24
CA LEU A 55 0.58 -14.50 -4.99
C LEU A 55 -0.81 -14.68 -4.38
N GLN A 56 -1.20 -15.92 -4.06
CA GLN A 56 -2.49 -16.22 -3.43
C GLN A 56 -2.62 -15.57 -2.05
N ASN A 57 -1.56 -15.62 -1.24
CA ASN A 57 -1.53 -14.98 0.06
C ASN A 57 -1.59 -13.45 -0.04
N ALA A 58 -0.83 -12.86 -0.96
CA ALA A 58 -0.84 -11.43 -1.23
C ALA A 58 -2.22 -10.97 -1.68
N TYR A 59 -2.84 -11.68 -2.62
CA TYR A 59 -4.20 -11.43 -3.09
C TYR A 59 -5.20 -11.33 -1.93
N LYS A 60 -5.25 -12.37 -1.09
CA LYS A 60 -6.16 -12.40 0.06
C LYS A 60 -5.89 -11.23 1.01
N LYS A 61 -4.63 -10.93 1.30
CA LYS A 61 -4.26 -9.84 2.22
C LYS A 61 -4.63 -8.47 1.65
N ILE A 62 -4.36 -8.21 0.38
CA ILE A 62 -4.66 -6.91 -0.26
C ILE A 62 -6.17 -6.69 -0.33
N THR A 63 -6.92 -7.63 -0.92
CA THR A 63 -8.38 -7.46 -1.12
C THR A 63 -9.20 -7.42 0.16
N THR A 64 -8.67 -7.93 1.27
CA THR A 64 -9.30 -7.79 2.59
C THR A 64 -8.85 -6.54 3.35
N SER A 65 -7.74 -5.91 2.94
CA SER A 65 -7.16 -4.75 3.64
C SER A 65 -7.69 -3.42 3.14
N ILE A 66 -8.09 -3.31 1.87
CA ILE A 66 -8.51 -2.06 1.24
C ILE A 66 -9.70 -2.30 0.31
N LYS A 67 -10.64 -1.36 0.33
CA LYS A 67 -11.79 -1.32 -0.57
C LYS A 67 -11.55 -0.28 -1.66
N THR A 68 -11.78 -0.67 -2.91
CA THR A 68 -11.77 0.24 -4.05
C THR A 68 -13.00 -0.04 -4.91
N ASP A 69 -13.40 0.93 -5.74
CA ASP A 69 -14.45 0.76 -6.74
C ASP A 69 -13.94 0.11 -8.04
N TYR A 70 -12.65 -0.22 -8.09
CA TYR A 70 -12.00 -0.82 -9.24
C TYR A 70 -12.30 -2.33 -9.33
N ASN A 71 -12.79 -2.75 -10.50
CA ASN A 71 -13.00 -4.16 -10.81
C ASN A 71 -11.71 -4.77 -11.37
N HIS A 72 -10.93 -5.39 -10.50
CA HIS A 72 -9.70 -6.08 -10.89
C HIS A 72 -9.96 -7.28 -11.81
N PRO A 73 -8.99 -7.67 -12.65
CA PRO A 73 -9.15 -8.83 -13.53
C PRO A 73 -9.32 -10.13 -12.72
N THR A 74 -10.06 -11.09 -13.29
CA THR A 74 -10.21 -12.44 -12.74
C THR A 74 -9.07 -13.38 -13.13
N GLU A 75 -8.24 -12.98 -14.11
CA GLU A 75 -7.08 -13.71 -14.58
C GLU A 75 -5.87 -12.78 -14.66
N ILE A 76 -4.76 -13.18 -14.04
CA ILE A 76 -3.50 -12.44 -14.02
C ILE A 76 -2.40 -13.33 -14.59
N HIS A 77 -1.72 -12.85 -15.63
CA HIS A 77 -0.53 -13.48 -16.19
C HIS A 77 0.71 -13.06 -15.42
N VAL A 78 1.54 -14.02 -15.02
CA VAL A 78 2.75 -13.79 -14.25
C VAL A 78 3.92 -14.39 -15.00
N PHE A 79 4.83 -13.54 -15.47
CA PHE A 79 6.04 -13.95 -16.17
C PHE A 79 7.22 -13.92 -15.19
N LEU A 80 7.82 -15.08 -14.93
CA LEU A 80 9.06 -15.19 -14.17
C LEU A 80 10.21 -15.06 -15.16
N LYS A 81 11.03 -14.01 -15.02
CA LYS A 81 12.05 -13.62 -15.99
C LYS A 81 13.44 -13.75 -15.42
N GLU A 82 14.41 -14.12 -16.27
CA GLU A 82 15.83 -14.08 -15.90
C GLU A 82 16.36 -12.64 -15.85
N GLY A 83 17.43 -12.45 -15.08
CA GLY A 83 18.16 -11.19 -15.01
C GLY A 83 17.72 -10.29 -13.84
N ASN A 84 18.14 -9.04 -13.90
CA ASN A 84 18.04 -8.05 -12.83
C ASN A 84 17.35 -6.75 -13.29
N LEU A 85 16.47 -6.85 -14.29
CA LEU A 85 15.62 -5.72 -14.69
C LEU A 85 14.61 -5.40 -13.57
N VAL A 86 13.91 -4.28 -13.72
CA VAL A 86 12.89 -3.85 -12.76
C VAL A 86 11.61 -4.66 -12.99
N SER A 87 11.06 -5.23 -11.91
CA SER A 87 9.76 -5.91 -11.92
C SER A 87 8.62 -4.91 -12.23
N SER A 88 7.48 -5.40 -12.69
CA SER A 88 6.36 -4.52 -13.04
C SER A 88 5.01 -5.24 -13.03
N GLY A 89 3.99 -4.61 -12.45
CA GLY A 89 2.58 -4.98 -12.53
C GLY A 89 1.78 -3.96 -13.32
N PHE A 90 1.09 -4.39 -14.38
CA PHE A 90 0.23 -3.53 -15.18
C PHE A 90 -0.96 -4.28 -15.76
N LYS A 91 -2.17 -3.73 -15.58
CA LYS A 91 -3.43 -4.34 -15.99
C LYS A 91 -3.60 -5.75 -15.43
N ASN A 92 -3.38 -6.77 -16.23
CA ASN A 92 -3.49 -8.17 -15.87
C ASN A 92 -2.16 -8.92 -16.00
N THR A 93 -1.04 -8.22 -16.03
CA THR A 93 0.29 -8.80 -16.26
C THR A 93 1.26 -8.36 -15.18
N ILE A 94 1.93 -9.33 -14.55
CA ILE A 94 3.10 -9.14 -13.69
C ILE A 94 4.33 -9.71 -14.40
N LYS A 95 5.43 -8.96 -14.40
CA LYS A 95 6.75 -9.44 -14.77
C LYS A 95 7.64 -9.37 -13.54
N LEU A 96 8.19 -10.50 -13.13
CA LEU A 96 9.07 -10.62 -11.97
C LEU A 96 10.49 -10.94 -12.45
N TYR A 97 11.44 -10.08 -12.10
CA TYR A 97 12.88 -10.24 -12.35
C TYR A 97 13.62 -10.41 -11.03
N GLY A 98 14.70 -11.19 -11.04
CA GLY A 98 15.48 -11.51 -9.84
C GLY A 98 15.26 -12.95 -9.36
N ASN A 99 15.06 -13.12 -8.06
CA ASN A 99 14.90 -14.45 -7.44
C ASN A 99 13.62 -14.52 -6.58
N THR A 100 13.21 -15.73 -6.24
CA THR A 100 11.98 -16.00 -5.48
C THR A 100 11.93 -15.36 -4.11
N ASP A 101 13.06 -14.97 -3.51
CA ASP A 101 13.08 -14.32 -2.20
C ASP A 101 12.92 -12.80 -2.30
N THR A 102 13.34 -12.24 -3.44
CA THR A 102 13.41 -10.78 -3.68
C THR A 102 12.31 -10.24 -4.57
N TYR A 103 11.50 -11.11 -5.20
CA TYR A 103 10.38 -10.65 -6.02
C TYR A 103 9.41 -9.76 -5.22
N PRO A 104 9.11 -8.53 -5.70
CA PRO A 104 8.22 -7.58 -5.05
C PRO A 104 6.75 -7.93 -5.36
N ILE A 105 6.35 -9.17 -5.07
CA ILE A 105 5.04 -9.73 -5.46
C ILE A 105 3.89 -8.88 -4.90
N VAL A 106 4.00 -8.40 -3.66
CA VAL A 106 2.89 -7.65 -3.03
C VAL A 106 2.79 -6.27 -3.65
N HIS A 107 3.92 -5.61 -3.89
CA HIS A 107 3.98 -4.33 -4.59
C HIS A 107 3.31 -4.43 -5.98
N GLU A 108 3.79 -5.33 -6.85
CA GLU A 108 3.28 -5.41 -8.23
C GLU A 108 1.83 -5.90 -8.30
N LEU A 109 1.42 -6.77 -7.39
CA LEU A 109 0.05 -7.24 -7.33
C LEU A 109 -0.90 -6.13 -6.85
N SER A 110 -0.45 -5.23 -5.96
CA SER A 110 -1.25 -4.08 -5.51
C SER A 110 -1.67 -3.21 -6.69
N HIS A 111 -0.75 -2.95 -7.61
CA HIS A 111 -1.03 -2.20 -8.83
C HIS A 111 -2.11 -2.81 -9.72
N ILE A 112 -2.17 -4.15 -9.77
CA ILE A 112 -3.20 -4.87 -10.53
C ILE A 112 -4.55 -4.87 -9.81
N LEU A 113 -4.54 -5.09 -8.50
CA LEU A 113 -5.78 -5.28 -7.74
C LEU A 113 -6.49 -3.97 -7.42
N LEU A 114 -5.74 -2.87 -7.34
CA LEU A 114 -6.28 -1.55 -6.99
C LEU A 114 -6.41 -0.63 -8.20
N GLY A 115 -5.76 -0.98 -9.32
CA GLY A 115 -5.73 -0.19 -10.53
C GLY A 115 -4.85 1.06 -10.43
N TYR A 116 -4.37 1.53 -11.57
CA TYR A 116 -3.64 2.80 -11.73
C TYR A 116 -4.61 3.92 -12.16
N GLY A 117 -4.75 4.99 -11.39
CA GLY A 117 -5.63 6.12 -11.73
C GLY A 117 -7.06 5.68 -12.09
N LYS A 118 -7.73 6.46 -12.97
CA LYS A 118 -8.99 6.01 -13.60
C LYS A 118 -8.66 5.21 -14.86
N ASN A 119 -8.76 3.87 -14.79
CA ASN A 119 -8.53 2.93 -15.92
C ASN A 119 -7.09 2.85 -16.46
N PHE A 120 -6.08 2.78 -15.58
CA PHE A 120 -4.65 2.75 -15.93
C PHE A 120 -4.13 4.05 -16.57
N ASP A 121 -4.75 5.17 -16.22
CA ASP A 121 -4.24 6.49 -16.52
C ASP A 121 -3.09 6.84 -15.56
N SER A 122 -1.86 6.88 -16.09
CA SER A 122 -0.64 7.21 -15.34
C SER A 122 -0.35 8.72 -15.29
N SER A 123 -1.32 9.57 -15.59
CA SER A 123 -1.16 11.04 -15.56
C SER A 123 -1.24 11.63 -14.15
N SER A 124 -1.68 10.85 -13.14
CA SER A 124 -1.81 11.30 -11.76
C SER A 124 -1.81 10.13 -10.77
N GLY A 125 -1.56 10.44 -9.49
CA GLY A 125 -1.80 9.51 -8.38
C GLY A 125 -0.60 8.67 -7.95
N PHE A 126 0.60 8.93 -8.48
CA PHE A 126 1.81 8.17 -8.14
C PHE A 126 2.07 8.11 -6.63
N LEU A 127 1.92 9.22 -5.90
CA LEU A 127 2.10 9.25 -4.45
C LEU A 127 1.22 8.21 -3.74
N THR A 128 -0.06 8.12 -4.10
CA THR A 128 -0.98 7.15 -3.47
C THR A 128 -0.79 5.73 -3.99
N GLN A 129 -0.46 5.56 -5.27
CA GLN A 129 -0.29 4.25 -5.93
C GLN A 129 0.98 3.55 -5.45
N GLU A 130 2.11 4.22 -5.56
CA GLU A 130 3.39 3.67 -5.11
C GLU A 130 3.40 3.61 -3.58
N GLY A 131 2.83 4.61 -2.90
CA GLY A 131 2.75 4.62 -1.45
C GLY A 131 1.93 3.45 -0.86
N ILE A 132 0.79 3.08 -1.44
CA ILE A 132 0.03 1.91 -0.95
C ILE A 132 0.71 0.59 -1.29
N ALA A 133 1.33 0.49 -2.47
CA ALA A 133 2.09 -0.69 -2.87
C ALA A 133 3.28 -0.92 -1.92
N GLU A 134 3.98 0.14 -1.55
CA GLU A 134 5.08 0.12 -0.59
C GLU A 134 4.61 -0.16 0.85
N TYR A 135 3.44 0.35 1.26
CA TYR A 135 2.83 -0.01 2.54
C TYR A 135 2.51 -1.50 2.60
N PHE A 136 1.89 -2.06 1.55
CA PHE A 136 1.56 -3.48 1.52
C PHE A 136 2.80 -4.37 1.39
N GLU A 137 3.80 -3.99 0.60
CA GLU A 137 5.07 -4.72 0.53
C GLU A 137 5.70 -4.77 1.93
N GLN A 138 5.85 -3.64 2.63
CA GLN A 138 6.36 -3.63 4.01
C GLN A 138 5.56 -4.50 5.00
N LYS A 139 4.24 -4.59 4.81
CA LYS A 139 3.37 -5.30 5.74
C LYS A 139 3.28 -6.79 5.45
N TYR A 140 3.32 -7.18 4.18
CA TYR A 140 2.94 -8.52 3.73
C TYR A 140 3.96 -9.19 2.81
N GLY A 141 4.91 -8.43 2.29
CA GLY A 141 6.00 -8.87 1.44
C GLY A 141 7.09 -9.64 2.18
N THR A 142 8.17 -9.94 1.45
CA THR A 142 9.30 -10.72 1.98
C THR A 142 10.57 -9.89 2.17
N ASN A 143 10.63 -8.69 1.59
CA ASN A 143 11.84 -7.88 1.56
C ASN A 143 11.72 -6.61 2.43
N ASN A 144 11.48 -6.79 3.73
CA ASN A 144 11.10 -5.70 4.65
C ASN A 144 12.17 -5.43 5.71
N VAL A 145 13.45 -5.50 5.31
CA VAL A 145 14.59 -5.48 6.25
C VAL A 145 14.64 -4.19 7.07
N THR A 146 14.36 -3.04 6.44
CA THR A 146 14.34 -1.75 7.12
C THR A 146 13.03 -1.01 6.82
N PRO A 147 12.24 -0.62 7.84
CA PRO A 147 10.96 0.05 7.60
C PRO A 147 11.12 1.41 6.91
N HIS A 148 10.21 1.81 6.03
CA HIS A 148 10.28 3.09 5.31
C HIS A 148 10.36 4.30 6.22
N HIS A 149 9.67 4.29 7.37
CA HIS A 149 9.83 5.34 8.39
C HIS A 149 11.28 5.46 8.88
N SER A 150 12.02 4.35 8.94
CA SER A 150 13.43 4.35 9.34
C SER A 150 14.31 5.00 8.28
N HIS A 151 14.08 4.67 7.01
CA HIS A 151 14.75 5.34 5.89
C HIS A 151 14.46 6.84 5.89
N MET A 152 13.19 7.25 6.02
CA MET A 152 12.82 8.66 5.97
C MET A 152 13.31 9.45 7.17
N ARG A 153 13.35 8.86 8.36
CA ARG A 153 13.99 9.47 9.51
C ARG A 153 15.48 9.71 9.27
N PHE A 154 16.18 8.73 8.71
CA PHE A 154 17.60 8.86 8.38
C PHE A 154 17.81 9.97 7.33
N LEU A 155 17.09 9.95 6.22
CA LEU A 155 17.18 10.95 5.16
C LEU A 155 16.84 12.38 5.65
N LYS A 156 15.88 12.50 6.57
CA LYS A 156 15.55 13.77 7.23
C LYS A 156 16.73 14.38 7.99
N GLN A 157 17.61 13.57 8.58
CA GLN A 157 18.83 14.08 9.28
C GLN A 157 19.79 14.78 8.32
N TYR A 158 19.71 14.46 7.02
CA TYR A 158 20.54 15.02 5.96
C TYR A 158 19.78 16.01 5.05
N ASN A 159 18.56 16.41 5.41
CA ASN A 159 17.69 17.25 4.58
C ASN A 159 17.42 16.67 3.17
N LYS A 160 17.30 15.33 3.08
CA LYS A 160 17.05 14.58 1.84
C LYS A 160 15.62 14.06 1.75
N VAL A 161 14.65 14.95 1.99
CA VAL A 161 13.21 14.65 1.95
C VAL A 161 12.58 15.56 0.91
N TYR A 162 11.80 15.00 -0.02
CA TYR A 162 11.05 15.78 -0.99
C TYR A 162 9.89 16.51 -0.31
N PRO A 163 9.52 17.73 -0.73
CA PRO A 163 8.27 18.32 -0.30
C PRO A 163 7.11 17.45 -0.80
N LEU A 164 6.11 17.15 0.04
CA LEU A 164 4.98 16.31 -0.39
C LEU A 164 4.20 16.95 -1.54
N THR A 165 4.20 18.28 -1.65
CA THR A 165 3.62 19.00 -2.80
C THR A 165 4.28 18.62 -4.12
N LEU A 166 5.57 18.28 -4.11
CA LEU A 166 6.30 17.81 -5.30
C LEU A 166 5.90 16.38 -5.67
N LEU A 167 5.79 15.49 -4.68
CA LEU A 167 5.37 14.10 -4.90
C LEU A 167 3.88 13.98 -5.29
N ALA A 168 3.04 14.89 -4.81
CA ALA A 168 1.61 14.96 -5.12
C ALA A 168 1.31 15.70 -6.44
N SER A 169 2.28 16.42 -7.01
CA SER A 169 2.11 17.22 -8.22
C SER A 169 1.93 16.35 -9.46
N THR A 170 0.97 16.69 -10.33
CA THR A 170 0.80 16.05 -11.65
C THR A 170 1.92 16.39 -12.64
N GLU A 171 2.62 17.51 -12.44
CA GLU A 171 3.68 17.98 -13.35
C GLU A 171 5.03 17.36 -13.00
N ASN A 172 5.34 17.24 -11.71
CA ASN A 172 6.70 16.91 -11.26
C ASN A 172 6.86 15.46 -10.77
N SER A 173 5.78 14.80 -10.34
CA SER A 173 5.88 13.46 -9.75
C SER A 173 6.40 12.42 -10.74
N PHE A 174 6.13 12.57 -12.03
CA PHE A 174 6.59 11.63 -13.05
C PHE A 174 8.12 11.45 -13.03
N ASP A 175 8.88 12.55 -13.00
CA ASP A 175 10.35 12.48 -13.03
C ASP A 175 10.95 11.92 -11.74
N LEU A 176 10.19 11.93 -10.64
CA LEU A 176 10.61 11.33 -9.37
C LEU A 176 10.29 9.85 -9.28
N PHE A 177 9.08 9.43 -9.66
CA PHE A 177 8.66 8.03 -9.60
C PHE A 177 9.11 7.23 -10.83
N ARG A 178 9.42 7.90 -11.94
CA ARG A 178 9.86 7.30 -13.22
C ARG A 178 10.99 8.12 -13.86
N PRO A 179 12.12 8.32 -13.16
CA PRO A 179 13.24 9.07 -13.70
C PRO A 179 13.81 8.40 -14.94
N ASN A 180 14.53 9.19 -15.74
CA ASN A 180 15.31 8.65 -16.85
C ASN A 180 16.44 7.76 -16.32
N MET A 181 16.27 6.44 -16.42
CA MET A 181 17.20 5.42 -15.90
C MET A 181 18.60 5.43 -16.53
N SER A 182 18.87 6.32 -17.50
CA SER A 182 20.23 6.57 -17.99
C SER A 182 21.01 7.58 -17.13
N SER A 183 20.37 8.30 -16.20
CA SER A 183 21.07 9.18 -15.26
C SER A 183 21.66 8.40 -14.10
N GLU A 184 22.82 8.87 -13.62
CA GLU A 184 23.57 8.23 -12.53
C GLU A 184 22.76 8.15 -11.23
N ASP A 185 21.95 9.17 -10.96
CA ASP A 185 21.14 9.27 -9.73
C ASP A 185 19.71 8.71 -9.87
N ALA A 186 19.30 8.23 -11.05
CA ALA A 186 17.91 7.81 -11.32
C ALA A 186 17.37 6.82 -10.29
N TYR A 187 18.17 5.79 -9.97
CA TYR A 187 17.77 4.76 -9.02
C TYR A 187 17.58 5.33 -7.61
N SER A 188 18.48 6.22 -7.17
CA SER A 188 18.38 6.85 -5.85
C SER A 188 17.18 7.80 -5.78
N ILE A 189 16.94 8.58 -6.84
CA ILE A 189 15.77 9.46 -6.94
C ILE A 189 14.47 8.67 -6.82
N GLN A 190 14.32 7.61 -7.62
CA GLN A 190 13.14 6.75 -7.61
C GLN A 190 12.96 6.08 -6.25
N HIS A 191 14.02 5.48 -5.73
CA HIS A 191 13.96 4.75 -4.47
C HIS A 191 13.54 5.66 -3.31
N ILE A 192 14.05 6.89 -3.24
CA ILE A 192 13.64 7.84 -2.20
C ILE A 192 12.19 8.27 -2.39
N ALA A 193 11.74 8.51 -3.63
CA ALA A 193 10.33 8.83 -3.88
C ALA A 193 9.40 7.69 -3.42
N TYR A 194 9.76 6.44 -3.69
CA TYR A 194 8.99 5.25 -3.30
C TYR A 194 8.96 5.09 -1.77
N VAL A 195 10.12 5.11 -1.12
CA VAL A 195 10.23 4.98 0.33
C VAL A 195 9.51 6.14 1.05
N GLN A 196 9.61 7.35 0.51
CA GLN A 196 8.91 8.50 1.05
C GLN A 196 7.39 8.37 0.91
N ALA A 197 6.90 7.97 -0.27
CA ALA A 197 5.49 7.70 -0.50
C ALA A 197 4.99 6.61 0.45
N GLY A 198 5.71 5.49 0.54
CA GLY A 198 5.39 4.38 1.44
C GLY A 198 5.34 4.82 2.90
N SER A 199 6.32 5.61 3.35
CA SER A 199 6.34 6.18 4.71
C SER A 199 5.16 7.13 4.95
N PHE A 200 4.88 8.07 4.06
CA PHE A 200 3.78 9.02 4.26
C PHE A 200 2.40 8.32 4.24
N ILE A 201 2.18 7.41 3.30
CA ILE A 201 0.93 6.63 3.22
C ILE A 201 0.76 5.71 4.44
N SER A 202 1.85 5.07 4.90
CA SER A 202 1.81 4.30 6.17
C SER A 202 1.36 5.18 7.33
N PHE A 203 1.92 6.40 7.46
CA PHE A 203 1.50 7.35 8.49
C PHE A 203 0.02 7.72 8.38
N LEU A 204 -0.49 7.97 7.16
CA LEU A 204 -1.90 8.31 6.98
C LEU A 204 -2.81 7.15 7.42
N ILE A 205 -2.48 5.92 7.04
CA ILE A 205 -3.26 4.72 7.37
C ILE A 205 -3.18 4.40 8.85
N GLU A 206 -2.00 4.46 9.45
CA GLU A 206 -1.78 4.15 10.86
C GLU A 206 -2.39 5.19 11.81
N THR A 207 -2.41 6.46 11.39
CA THR A 207 -2.89 7.57 12.23
C THR A 207 -4.38 7.83 12.04
N TYR A 208 -4.88 7.76 10.80
CA TYR A 208 -6.25 8.17 10.46
C TYR A 208 -7.12 7.03 9.91
N GLY A 209 -6.55 5.85 9.71
CA GLY A 209 -7.26 4.66 9.25
C GLY A 209 -7.29 4.49 7.73
N MET A 210 -7.44 3.24 7.29
CA MET A 210 -7.52 2.87 5.88
C MET A 210 -8.71 3.53 5.17
N GLU A 211 -9.88 3.63 5.81
CA GLU A 211 -11.11 4.17 5.19
C GLU A 211 -10.94 5.60 4.67
N LYS A 212 -10.16 6.43 5.38
CA LYS A 212 -9.83 7.78 4.90
C LYS A 212 -8.85 7.75 3.73
N PHE A 213 -7.88 6.84 3.77
CA PHE A 213 -6.95 6.67 2.66
C PHE A 213 -7.66 6.19 1.38
N GLU A 214 -8.60 5.25 1.49
CA GLU A 214 -9.44 4.78 0.39
C GLU A 214 -10.11 5.94 -0.35
N SER A 215 -10.53 6.99 0.39
CA SER A 215 -11.22 8.15 -0.17
C SER A 215 -10.31 9.12 -0.95
N ILE A 216 -8.98 8.98 -0.85
CA ILE A 216 -8.01 9.80 -1.60
C ILE A 216 -7.23 8.99 -2.64
N TYR A 217 -7.37 7.67 -2.62
CA TYR A 217 -6.64 6.78 -3.50
C TYR A 217 -6.97 7.08 -4.97
N ASN A 218 -5.96 7.28 -5.81
CA ASN A 218 -6.09 7.57 -7.24
C ASN A 218 -6.81 8.89 -7.61
N GLU A 219 -7.00 9.81 -6.67
CA GLU A 219 -7.65 11.09 -6.96
C GLU A 219 -6.76 12.04 -7.75
N GLN A 220 -7.30 12.62 -8.83
CA GLN A 220 -6.58 13.53 -9.72
C GLN A 220 -6.20 14.85 -9.02
N ASN A 221 -7.11 15.38 -8.20
CA ASN A 221 -6.89 16.58 -7.41
C ASN A 221 -6.54 16.21 -5.96
N LEU A 222 -5.44 15.47 -5.80
CA LEU A 222 -5.07 14.86 -4.53
C LEU A 222 -4.98 15.87 -3.37
N THR A 223 -4.44 17.07 -3.60
CA THR A 223 -4.27 18.08 -2.55
C THR A 223 -5.62 18.56 -2.00
N ASP A 224 -6.57 18.91 -2.86
CA ASP A 224 -7.89 19.37 -2.44
C ASP A 224 -8.71 18.23 -1.80
N THR A 225 -8.60 17.01 -2.34
CA THR A 225 -9.24 15.83 -1.77
C THR A 225 -8.68 15.53 -0.38
N ILE A 226 -7.35 15.61 -0.19
CA ILE A 226 -6.71 15.47 1.11
C ILE A 226 -7.27 16.48 2.11
N GLU A 227 -7.35 17.76 1.74
CA GLU A 227 -7.89 18.79 2.62
C GLU A 227 -9.35 18.51 3.00
N THR A 228 -10.14 18.02 2.05
CA THR A 228 -11.53 17.64 2.26
C THR A 228 -11.69 16.44 3.22
N ILE A 229 -10.92 15.37 3.02
CA ILE A 229 -11.06 14.10 3.78
C ILE A 229 -10.40 14.16 5.16
N TYR A 230 -9.26 14.85 5.26
CA TYR A 230 -8.49 14.95 6.50
C TYR A 230 -8.80 16.21 7.29
N GLY A 231 -9.41 17.23 6.67
CA GLY A 231 -9.63 18.55 7.28
C GLY A 231 -8.31 19.31 7.50
N LYS A 232 -7.27 18.96 6.75
CA LYS A 232 -5.89 19.45 6.90
C LYS A 232 -5.25 19.58 5.52
N SER A 233 -4.56 20.69 5.29
CA SER A 233 -3.77 20.86 4.08
C SER A 233 -2.65 19.80 3.99
N LEU A 234 -2.17 19.54 2.77
CA LEU A 234 -1.04 18.62 2.55
C LEU A 234 0.20 19.03 3.34
N LEU A 235 0.50 20.33 3.40
CA LEU A 235 1.60 20.87 4.20
C LEU A 235 1.43 20.57 5.70
N LYS A 236 0.19 20.65 6.22
CA LYS A 236 -0.06 20.34 7.62
C LYS A 236 0.13 18.86 7.93
N LEU A 237 -0.27 17.97 7.01
CA LEU A 237 -0.03 16.54 7.13
C LEU A 237 1.45 16.19 6.98
N GLU A 238 2.19 16.91 6.13
CA GLU A 238 3.64 16.80 6.01
C GLU A 238 4.32 17.12 7.35
N ASP A 239 3.97 18.25 7.98
CA ASP A 239 4.50 18.61 9.30
C ASP A 239 4.22 17.52 10.35
N GLU A 240 2.98 17.01 10.39
CA GLU A 240 2.58 15.97 11.34
C GLU A 240 3.34 14.65 11.09
N TRP A 241 3.53 14.29 9.83
CA TRP A 241 4.32 13.12 9.45
C TRP A 241 5.80 13.30 9.83
N LEU A 242 6.40 14.46 9.56
CA LEU A 242 7.79 14.74 9.93
C LEU A 242 7.99 14.70 11.45
N MET A 243 7.03 15.22 12.24
CA MET A 243 7.03 15.08 13.70
C MET A 243 6.83 13.63 14.15
N PHE A 244 5.97 12.87 13.47
CA PHE A 244 5.78 11.45 13.74
C PHE A 244 7.10 10.68 13.60
N LEU A 245 7.92 10.97 12.57
CA LEU A 245 9.23 10.34 12.38
C LEU A 245 10.21 10.63 13.53
N GLU A 246 10.14 11.81 14.16
CA GLU A 246 11.00 12.18 15.29
C GLU A 246 10.64 11.41 16.57
N ASN A 247 9.36 11.13 16.76
CA ASN A 247 8.83 10.46 17.95
C ASN A 247 9.06 8.94 17.96
N GLN A 248 9.51 8.36 16.85
CA GLN A 248 9.87 6.94 16.79
C GLN A 248 11.15 6.65 17.59
N MET A 249 11.32 5.41 18.07
CA MET A 249 12.56 4.97 18.74
C MET A 249 13.80 5.19 17.86
N THR A 250 14.92 5.57 18.49
CA THR A 250 16.21 5.81 17.81
C THR A 250 16.58 4.64 16.90
N LEU A 251 17.04 4.96 15.69
CA LEU A 251 17.50 3.95 14.73
C LEU A 251 18.64 3.13 15.35
N PRO A 252 18.55 1.79 15.39
CA PRO A 252 19.66 0.95 15.79
C PRO A 252 20.91 1.25 14.96
N GLU A 253 22.10 1.18 15.57
CA GLU A 253 23.38 1.48 14.91
C GLU A 253 23.56 0.67 13.61
N GLN A 254 23.17 -0.60 13.61
CA GLN A 254 23.21 -1.45 12.42
C GLN A 254 22.35 -0.90 11.27
N ALA A 255 21.15 -0.38 11.58
CA ALA A 255 20.28 0.22 10.58
C ALA A 255 20.88 1.54 10.06
N GLN A 256 21.47 2.36 10.94
CA GLN A 256 22.15 3.58 10.52
C GLN A 256 23.32 3.29 9.58
N HIS A 257 24.16 2.29 9.91
CA HIS A 257 25.28 1.88 9.06
C HIS A 257 24.81 1.35 7.71
N TYR A 258 23.76 0.52 7.68
CA TYR A 258 23.16 0.04 6.43
C TYR A 258 22.65 1.20 5.56
N LEU A 259 21.88 2.13 6.13
CA LEU A 259 21.33 3.28 5.40
C LEU A 259 22.44 4.24 4.93
N GLN A 260 23.51 4.39 5.71
CA GLN A 260 24.70 5.15 5.29
C GLN A 260 25.38 4.52 4.08
N GLN A 261 25.48 3.18 4.03
CA GLN A 261 26.04 2.50 2.86
C GLN A 261 25.13 2.61 1.64
N MET A 262 23.82 2.50 1.85
CA MET A 262 22.82 2.59 0.78
C MET A 262 22.76 3.99 0.16
N TYR A 263 22.79 5.05 0.98
CA TYR A 263 22.61 6.43 0.52
C TYR A 263 23.89 7.24 0.42
N GLY A 264 25.05 6.72 0.83
CA GLY A 264 26.27 7.51 1.06
C GLY A 264 26.64 8.48 -0.06
N SER A 265 26.71 8.01 -1.31
CA SER A 265 27.01 8.86 -2.47
C SER A 265 25.96 9.93 -2.71
N PHE A 266 24.69 9.61 -2.47
CA PHE A 266 23.56 10.52 -2.62
C PHE A 266 23.52 11.61 -1.53
N LEU A 267 23.91 11.25 -0.30
CA LEU A 267 23.97 12.21 0.82
C LEU A 267 25.03 13.30 0.58
N GLU A 268 26.14 12.95 -0.07
CA GLU A 268 27.24 13.85 -0.37
C GLU A 268 26.94 14.82 -1.53
N ASN A 269 25.94 14.51 -2.36
CA ASN A 269 25.56 15.33 -3.50
C ASN A 269 24.66 16.51 -3.07
N ASN A 270 25.26 17.70 -2.93
CA ASN A 270 24.53 18.93 -2.54
C ASN A 270 23.67 19.53 -3.67
N ASP A 271 23.80 19.07 -4.91
CA ASP A 271 22.97 19.59 -6.02
C ASP A 271 21.54 19.01 -5.98
N LEU A 272 21.35 17.95 -5.19
CA LEU A 272 20.08 17.28 -4.93
C LEU A 272 19.50 17.69 -3.56
N ILE A 273 19.59 18.97 -3.19
CA ILE A 273 18.93 19.49 -1.97
C ILE A 273 17.43 19.65 -2.26
N PHE A 274 16.59 18.94 -1.52
CA PHE A 274 15.14 18.91 -1.74
C PHE A 274 14.34 19.81 -0.81
N PHE A 275 14.99 20.67 -0.03
CA PHE A 275 14.31 21.78 0.62
C PHE A 275 14.54 23.09 -0.13
N GLN A 276 13.46 23.68 -0.62
CA GLN A 276 13.34 25.14 -0.60
C GLN A 276 12.15 25.50 0.26
N ASN A 277 12.46 26.02 1.45
CA ASN A 277 11.54 26.78 2.27
C ASN A 277 10.88 27.87 1.42
N ASN A 278 9.56 27.95 1.50
CA ASN A 278 8.86 29.18 1.88
C ASN A 278 7.54 28.82 2.56
#